data_AF-A0A950T526-F1
#
_entry.id   AF-A0A950T526-F1
#
_cell.length_a   1.000
_cell.length_b   1.000
_cell.length_c   1.000
_cell.angle_alpha   90.00
_cell.angle_beta   90.00
_cell.angle_gamma   90.00
#
_symmetry.space_group_name_H-M   'P 1'
#
loop_
_entity.id
_entity.type
_entity.pdbx_description
1 polymer ?
#
loop_
_entity_poly.entity_id
_entity_poly.type
_entity_poly.pdbx_seq_one_letter_code
_entity_poly.pdbx_strand_id
1 'polypeptide(L)' 'EGIIPALESSHALGYVLEQGEQGLLPPESLIVINLSGRGDKDMITVAKALNVNL' A
#
# COMPACT_ATOMS: atom_id res chain seq x y z
N GLU A 1 4.70 -0.10 11.33
CA GLU A 1 5.48 0.99 10.67
C GLU A 1 4.94 2.40 10.92
N GLY A 2 3.62 2.64 10.97
CA GLY A 2 3.10 4.01 11.12
C GLY A 2 3.26 4.87 9.87
N ILE A 3 3.51 4.23 8.72
CA ILE A 3 3.58 4.87 7.41
C ILE A 3 2.18 4.81 6.77
N ILE A 4 1.71 5.95 6.27
CA ILE A 4 0.46 6.06 5.52
C ILE A 4 0.85 6.39 4.07
N PRO A 5 1.01 5.40 3.19
CA PRO A 5 1.36 5.62 1.79
C PRO A 5 0.19 6.26 1.03
N ALA A 6 0.49 6.98 -0.04
CA ALA A 6 -0.55 7.39 -0.99
C ALA A 6 -1.28 6.17 -1.57
N LEU A 7 -2.51 6.39 -2.05
CA LEU A 7 -3.31 5.31 -2.66
C LEU A 7 -2.59 4.67 -3.85
N GLU A 8 -1.88 5.45 -4.65
CA GLU A 8 -1.11 4.94 -5.79
C GLU A 8 0.06 4.05 -5.32
N SER A 9 0.82 4.49 -4.31
CA SER A 9 1.93 3.70 -3.78
C SER A 9 1.45 2.42 -3.06
N SER A 10 0.21 2.42 -2.53
CA SER A 10 -0.39 1.26 -1.88
C SER A 10 -0.58 0.08 -2.83
N HIS A 11 -0.75 0.33 -4.14
CA HIS A 11 -0.86 -0.74 -5.14
C HIS A 11 0.42 -1.57 -5.25
N ALA A 12 1.59 -0.93 -5.15
CA ALA A 12 2.87 -1.64 -5.19
C ALA A 12 3.02 -2.59 -3.98
N LEU A 13 2.58 -2.16 -2.80
CA LEU A 13 2.59 -3.00 -1.61
C LEU A 13 1.63 -4.19 -1.75
N GLY A 14 0.39 -3.94 -2.18
CA GLY A 14 -0.60 -4.99 -2.42
C GLY A 14 -0.12 -6.04 -3.41
N TYR A 15 0.48 -5.62 -4.52
CA TYR A 15 1.05 -6.52 -5.51
C TYR A 15 2.16 -7.41 -4.93
N VAL A 16 3.12 -6.83 -4.19
CA VAL A 16 4.21 -7.62 -3.58
C VAL A 16 3.67 -8.67 -2.61
N LEU A 17 2.66 -8.32 -1.80
CA LEU A 17 2.00 -9.27 -0.91
C LEU A 17 1.33 -10.41 -1.68
N GLU A 18 0.57 -10.08 -2.73
CA GLU A 18 -0.09 -11.06 -3.59
C GLU A 18 0.92 -12.01 -4.27
N GLN A 19 2.03 -11.48 -4.80
CA GLN A 19 3.08 -12.31 -5.41
C GLN A 19 3.74 -13.24 -4.38
N GLY A 20 3.89 -12.78 -3.12
CA GLY A 20 4.39 -13.59 -2.02
C GLY A 20 3.44 -14.75 -1.67
N GLU A 21 2.14 -14.45 -1.56
CA GLU A 21 1.10 -15.45 -1.29
C GLU A 21 0.98 -16.49 -2.42
N GLN A 22 1.19 -16.07 -3.67
CA GLN A 22 1.22 -16.95 -4.85
C GLN A 22 2.50 -17.78 -4.96
N GLY A 23 3.48 -17.61 -4.06
CA GLY A 23 4.76 -18.32 -4.10
C GLY A 23 5.67 -17.91 -5.26
N LEU A 24 5.41 -16.75 -5.87
CA LEU A 24 6.19 -16.20 -6.98
C LEU A 24 7.42 -15.41 -6.52
N LEU A 25 7.49 -15.10 -5.22
CA LEU A 25 8.66 -14.53 -4.57
C LEU A 25 9.43 -15.63 -3.83
N PRO A 26 10.72 -15.87 -4.17
CA PRO A 26 11.55 -16.80 -3.43
C PRO A 26 11.61 -16.44 -1.93
N PRO A 27 11.70 -17.43 -1.03
CA PRO A 27 11.99 -17.17 0.38
C PRO A 27 13.25 -16.31 0.53
N GLU A 28 13.28 -15.44 1.54
CA GLU A 28 14.41 -14.52 1.82
C GLU A 28 14.69 -13.46 0.73
N SER A 29 13.71 -13.18 -0.14
CA SER A 29 13.83 -12.09 -1.12
C SER A 29 13.94 -10.72 -0.43
N LEU A 30 14.96 -9.94 -0.81
CA LEU A 30 15.09 -8.53 -0.39
C LEU A 30 14.37 -7.62 -1.40
N ILE A 31 13.33 -6.92 -0.93
CA ILE A 31 12.46 -6.10 -1.78
C ILE A 31 12.51 -4.64 -1.32
N VAL A 32 12.71 -3.72 -2.27
CA VAL A 32 12.67 -2.27 -2.03
C VAL A 32 11.44 -1.71 -2.74
N ILE A 33 10.56 -1.07 -1.97
CA ILE A 33 9.33 -0.46 -2.49
C ILE A 33 9.46 1.06 -2.39
N ASN A 34 9.21 1.75 -3.50
CA ASN A 34 9.14 3.21 -3.51
C ASN A 34 7.76 3.68 -3.08
N LEU A 35 7.69 4.41 -1.96
CA LEU A 35 6.49 5.10 -1.50
C LEU A 35 6.56 6.56 -1.97
N SER A 36 6.16 6.80 -3.22
CA SER A 36 6.30 8.09 -3.90
C SER A 36 5.43 9.21 -3.31
N GLY A 37 4.41 8.88 -2.51
CA GLY A 37 3.47 9.84 -1.96
C GLY A 37 3.02 9.50 -0.55
N ARG A 38 2.37 10.49 0.08
CA ARG A 38 1.81 10.39 1.43
C ARG A 38 0.28 10.34 1.36
N GLY A 39 -0.32 9.43 2.13
CA GLY A 39 -1.77 9.18 2.12
C GLY A 39 -2.60 10.15 2.97
N ASP A 40 -1.97 11.09 3.69
CA ASP A 40 -2.71 12.18 4.35
C ASP A 40 -3.52 13.01 3.35
N LYS A 41 -3.00 13.15 2.12
CA LYS A 41 -3.71 13.82 1.01
C LYS A 41 -4.94 13.05 0.53
N ASP A 42 -4.98 11.74 0.75
CA ASP A 42 -6.02 10.86 0.23
C ASP A 42 -7.11 10.56 1.28
N MET A 43 -6.98 11.04 2.51
CA MET A 43 -7.91 10.67 3.59
C MET A 43 -9.36 11.02 3.26
N ILE A 44 -9.63 12.15 2.60
CA ILE A 44 -11.00 12.53 2.21
C ILE A 44 -11.57 11.53 1.22
N THR A 45 -10.76 11.05 0.26
CA THR A 45 -11.17 10.03 -0.72
C THR A 45 -11.48 8.72 -0.01
N VAL A 46 -10.60 8.28 0.88
CA VAL A 46 -10.77 7.05 1.67
C VAL A 46 -12.00 7.14 2.58
N ALA A 47 -12.20 8.27 3.26
CA ALA A 47 -13.33 8.48 4.15
C ALA A 47 -14.67 8.38 3.42
N LYS A 48 -14.76 8.98 2.23
CA LYS A 48 -15.93 8.84 1.35
C LYS A 48 -16.15 7.39 0.92
N ALA A 49 -15.09 6.68 0.52
CA ALA A 49 -15.18 5.28 0.07
C ALA A 49 -15.62 4.33 1.19
N LEU A 50 -15.16 4.57 2.42
CA LEU A 50 -15.49 3.77 3.60
C LEU A 50 -16.74 4.25 4.35
N ASN A 51 -17.36 5.33 3.86
CA ASN A 51 -18.51 5.98 4.50
C ASN A 51 -18.27 6.32 5.99
N VAL A 52 -17.11 6.90 6.28
CA VAL A 52 -16.70 7.36 7.61
C VAL A 52 -16.53 8.88 7.63
N ASN A 53 -16.77 9.48 8.79
CA ASN A 53 -16.48 10.89 9.02
C ASN A 53 -15.03 11.04 9.52
N LEU A 54 -14.33 12.04 8.98
CA LEU A 54 -12.98 12.45 9.44
C LEU A 54 -13.06 13.48 10.56
#